data_AF-A0A077NQW0-F1
#
_entry.id   AF-A0A077NQW0-F1
#
_cell.length_a   1.000
_cell.length_b   1.000
_cell.length_c   1.000
_cell.angle_alpha   90.00
_cell.angle_beta   90.00
_cell.angle_gamma   90.00
#
_symmetry.space_group_name_H-M   'P 1'
#
loop_
_entity.id
_entity.type
_entity.pdbx_description
1 polymer ?
#
loop_
_entity_poly.entity_id
_entity_poly.type
_entity_poly.pdbx_seq_one_letter_code
_entity_poly.pdbx_strand_id
1 'polypeptide(L)'
;MKLFTWVKLNKLAMDRIDKAIQEGRLLDSWDFINLLNTETRMNGGNYTRSNTEDVLIAVRGNGLERQSASVKQVVYSCLGEHSQKPREVHHRLEQLYGDVPRIELFARESMDGWHLYGNESPVNNIEFINGVNFITHD
;
A
#
# COMPACT_ATOMS: atom_id res chain seq x y z
N MET A 1 -10.38 -2.69 11.78
CA MET A 1 -9.46 -1.53 11.82
C MET A 1 -8.60 -1.56 10.56
N LYS A 2 -8.29 -0.40 9.97
CA LYS A 2 -7.46 -0.28 8.76
C LYS A 2 -6.09 0.27 9.15
N LEU A 3 -5.01 -0.28 8.60
CA LEU A 3 -3.64 0.19 8.82
C LEU A 3 -3.27 1.31 7.86
N PHE A 4 -3.59 1.12 6.57
CA PHE A 4 -3.41 2.13 5.53
C PHE A 4 -4.64 2.20 4.63
N THR A 5 -4.84 3.35 4.01
CA THR A 5 -5.80 3.54 2.92
C THR A 5 -5.04 4.15 1.75
N TRP A 6 -4.90 3.39 0.68
CA TRP A 6 -4.31 3.86 -0.56
C TRP A 6 -5.37 4.61 -1.37
N VAL A 7 -5.16 5.92 -1.57
CA VAL A 7 -5.89 6.72 -2.54
C VAL A 7 -5.21 6.56 -3.89
N LYS A 8 -5.89 5.87 -4.80
CA LYS A 8 -5.37 5.55 -6.14
C LYS A 8 -5.38 6.81 -6.99
N LEU A 9 -4.21 7.22 -7.45
CA LEU A 9 -4.08 8.25 -8.47
C LEU A 9 -3.99 7.63 -9.87
N ASN A 10 -4.35 8.39 -10.89
CA ASN A 10 -4.12 8.01 -12.27
C ASN A 10 -2.62 7.75 -12.52
N LYS A 11 -2.30 6.90 -13.49
CA LYS A 11 -0.93 6.45 -13.77
C LYS A 11 0.07 7.60 -13.99
N LEU A 12 -0.37 8.69 -14.64
CA LEU A 12 0.43 9.87 -14.95
C LEU A 12 0.08 11.08 -14.07
N ALA A 13 -0.54 10.86 -12.91
CA ALA A 13 -1.00 11.94 -12.05
C ALA A 13 0.14 12.86 -11.60
N MET A 14 1.28 12.29 -11.17
CA MET A 14 2.42 13.10 -10.71
C MET A 14 2.96 14.01 -11.83
N ASP A 15 3.21 13.44 -13.02
CA ASP A 15 3.69 14.23 -14.18
C ASP A 15 2.74 15.40 -14.52
N ARG A 16 1.43 15.18 -14.42
CA ARG A 16 0.42 16.21 -14.70
C ARG A 16 0.34 17.26 -13.60
N ILE A 17 0.51 16.87 -12.35
CA ILE A 17 0.60 17.77 -11.20
C ILE A 17 1.84 18.65 -11.32
N ASP A 18 3.00 18.05 -11.60
CA ASP A 18 4.26 18.76 -11.79
C ASP A 18 4.18 19.74 -12.95
N LYS A 19 3.60 19.31 -14.08
CA LYS A 19 3.35 20.19 -15.23
C LYS A 19 2.44 21.37 -14.86
N ALA A 20 1.40 21.15 -14.05
CA ALA A 20 0.51 22.24 -13.61
C ALA A 20 1.23 23.26 -12.74
N ILE A 21 2.12 22.78 -11.86
CA ILE A 21 2.97 23.64 -11.04
C ILE A 21 3.92 24.46 -11.93
N GLN A 22 4.62 23.80 -12.86
CA GLN A 22 5.58 24.45 -13.77
C GLN A 22 4.94 25.51 -14.68
N GLU A 23 3.70 25.27 -15.11
CA GLU A 23 2.93 26.21 -15.94
C GLU A 23 2.26 27.33 -15.13
N GLY A 24 2.43 27.37 -13.80
CA GLY A 24 1.81 28.38 -12.94
C GLY A 24 0.28 28.27 -12.86
N ARG A 25 -0.28 27.07 -13.06
CA ARG A 25 -1.73 26.83 -13.05
C ARG A 25 -2.34 26.70 -11.65
N LEU A 26 -1.52 26.67 -10.60
CA LEU A 26 -1.97 26.62 -9.21
C LEU A 26 -1.79 28.00 -8.58
N LEU A 27 -2.89 28.75 -8.46
CA LEU A 27 -2.90 30.09 -7.86
C LEU A 27 -3.13 30.03 -6.36
N ASP A 28 -3.90 29.04 -5.91
CA ASP A 28 -4.21 28.85 -4.50
C ASP A 28 -4.33 27.38 -4.07
N SER A 29 -4.69 27.16 -2.82
CA SER A 29 -4.88 25.82 -2.26
C SER A 29 -6.04 25.05 -2.89
N TRP A 30 -7.08 25.74 -3.38
CA TRP A 30 -8.24 25.11 -4.01
C TRP A 30 -7.88 24.54 -5.36
N ASP A 31 -7.04 25.23 -6.15
CA ASP A 31 -6.53 24.70 -7.41
C ASP A 31 -5.79 23.38 -7.20
N PHE A 32 -4.95 23.31 -6.16
CA PHE A 32 -4.25 22.08 -5.82
C PHE A 32 -5.21 20.95 -5.43
N ILE A 33 -6.19 21.22 -4.55
CA ILE A 33 -7.15 20.21 -4.11
C ILE A 33 -8.03 19.73 -5.27
N ASN A 34 -8.45 20.64 -6.16
CA ASN A 34 -9.22 20.29 -7.35
C ASN A 34 -8.40 19.44 -8.33
N LEU A 35 -7.12 19.78 -8.53
CA LEU A 35 -6.22 19.00 -9.36
C LEU A 35 -5.99 17.60 -8.77
N LEU A 36 -5.71 17.51 -7.47
CA LEU A 36 -5.54 16.23 -6.79
C LEU A 36 -6.79 15.36 -6.90
N ASN A 37 -7.98 15.94 -6.69
CA ASN A 37 -9.26 15.23 -6.86
C ASN A 37 -9.46 14.75 -8.30
N THR A 38 -9.15 15.59 -9.30
CA THR A 38 -9.20 15.23 -10.72
C THR A 38 -8.26 14.06 -11.03
N GLU A 39 -7.11 14.01 -10.38
CA GLU A 39 -6.13 12.94 -10.56
C GLU A 39 -6.42 11.67 -9.74
N THR A 40 -7.44 11.65 -8.89
CA THR A 40 -7.89 10.41 -8.26
C THR A 40 -8.56 9.49 -9.28
N ARG A 41 -8.21 8.20 -9.22
CA ARG A 41 -8.76 7.19 -10.13
C ARG A 41 -10.22 6.92 -9.79
N MET A 42 -11.08 7.04 -10.79
CA MET A 42 -12.48 6.64 -10.69
C MET A 42 -12.67 5.15 -11.03
N ASN A 43 -13.09 4.33 -10.06
CA ASN A 43 -13.55 2.95 -10.28
C ASN A 43 -15.05 2.81 -10.01
N GLY A 44 -15.60 1.60 -10.06
CA GLY A 44 -17.02 1.29 -9.83
C GLY A 44 -17.54 1.74 -8.46
N GLY A 45 -18.88 1.73 -8.31
CA GLY A 45 -19.57 1.98 -7.04
C GLY A 45 -21.01 2.46 -7.26
N ASN A 46 -21.89 2.07 -6.35
CA ASN A 46 -23.34 2.26 -6.49
C ASN A 46 -23.82 3.65 -6.06
N TYR A 47 -23.15 4.27 -5.08
CA TYR A 47 -23.51 5.60 -4.55
C TYR A 47 -22.38 6.62 -4.76
N THR A 48 -21.14 6.22 -4.48
CA THR A 48 -19.94 6.99 -4.81
C THR A 48 -19.00 6.12 -5.63
N ARG A 49 -18.13 6.76 -6.42
CA ARG A 49 -17.14 6.06 -7.23
C ARG A 49 -15.93 5.69 -6.38
N SER A 50 -15.58 4.41 -6.34
CA SER A 50 -14.49 3.93 -5.49
C SER A 50 -13.14 4.37 -6.04
N ASN A 51 -12.30 4.98 -5.19
CA ASN A 51 -10.95 5.41 -5.54
C ASN A 51 -9.89 4.90 -4.56
N THR A 52 -10.27 4.14 -3.52
CA THR A 52 -9.34 3.64 -2.51
C THR A 52 -9.22 2.12 -2.46
N GLU A 53 -8.11 1.64 -1.90
CA GLU A 53 -7.89 0.26 -1.43
C GLU A 53 -7.36 0.31 0.01
N ASP A 54 -7.86 -0.58 0.88
CA ASP A 54 -7.49 -0.58 2.29
C ASP A 54 -6.51 -1.72 2.62
N VAL A 55 -5.53 -1.42 3.45
CA VAL A 55 -4.68 -2.41 4.10
C VAL A 55 -5.28 -2.70 5.47
N LEU A 56 -5.72 -3.94 5.68
CA LEU A 56 -6.24 -4.39 6.97
C LEU A 56 -5.10 -4.87 7.87
N ILE A 57 -5.27 -4.74 9.18
CA ILE A 57 -4.32 -5.25 10.18
C ILE A 57 -5.02 -6.20 11.14
N ALA A 58 -4.32 -7.30 11.43
CA ALA A 58 -4.63 -8.23 12.49
C ALA A 58 -3.42 -8.35 13.41
N VAL A 59 -3.68 -8.61 14.70
CA VAL A 59 -2.66 -8.71 15.74
C VAL A 59 -2.83 -10.02 16.46
N ARG A 60 -1.73 -10.74 16.71
CA ARG A 60 -1.68 -11.93 17.56
C ARG A 60 -0.96 -11.61 18.86
N GLY A 61 -1.53 -12.01 20.00
CA GLY A 61 -0.97 -11.68 21.32
C GLY A 61 -0.87 -10.16 21.51
N ASN A 62 0.26 -9.70 22.04
CA ASN A 62 0.52 -8.27 22.25
C ASN A 62 0.92 -7.51 20.97
N GLY A 63 1.14 -8.21 19.84
CA GLY A 63 1.60 -7.61 18.59
C GLY A 63 3.06 -7.16 18.61
N LEU A 64 3.44 -6.40 17.58
CA LEU A 64 4.76 -5.79 17.44
C LEU A 64 4.79 -4.43 18.13
N GLU A 65 5.92 -4.08 18.73
CA GLU A 65 6.13 -2.75 19.28
C GLU A 65 6.15 -1.70 18.16
N ARG A 66 5.34 -0.66 18.31
CA ARG A 66 5.28 0.46 17.36
C ARG A 66 6.43 1.43 17.62
N GLN A 67 7.37 1.51 16.68
CA GLN A 67 8.55 2.36 16.73
C GLN A 67 8.26 3.83 16.36
N SER A 68 7.28 4.08 15.49
CA SER A 68 6.95 5.44 15.05
C SER A 68 5.45 5.75 15.15
N ALA A 69 5.15 6.87 15.81
CA ALA A 69 3.78 7.40 15.89
C ALA A 69 3.43 8.39 14.77
N SER A 70 4.40 8.78 13.94
CA SER A 70 4.22 9.80 12.90
C SER A 70 3.74 9.22 11.56
N VAL A 71 3.73 7.89 11.41
CA VAL A 71 3.30 7.22 10.18
C VAL A 71 1.80 7.46 9.95
N LYS A 72 1.47 8.14 8.85
CA LYS A 72 0.08 8.45 8.47
C LYS A 72 -0.60 7.26 7.79
N GLN A 73 -1.91 7.14 7.96
CA GLN A 73 -2.71 6.08 7.33
C GLN A 73 -2.88 6.26 5.82
N VAL A 74 -3.02 7.49 5.33
CA VAL A 74 -3.34 7.77 3.92
C VAL A 74 -2.09 7.70 3.05
N VAL A 75 -2.13 6.86 2.02
CA VAL A 75 -1.08 6.72 0.99
C VAL A 75 -1.63 7.28 -0.33
N TYR A 76 -1.01 8.32 -0.88
CA TYR A 76 -1.29 8.76 -2.25
C TYR A 76 -0.22 8.18 -3.17
N SER A 77 -0.63 7.42 -4.18
CA SER A 77 0.30 6.87 -5.17
C SER A 77 -0.43 6.61 -6.48
N CYS A 78 0.30 6.76 -7.59
CA CYS A 78 -0.15 6.36 -8.91
C CYS A 78 -0.38 4.85 -8.98
N LEU A 79 -1.29 4.43 -9.85
CA LEU A 79 -1.45 3.05 -10.25
C LEU A 79 -0.20 2.53 -10.97
N GLY A 80 0.26 1.37 -10.55
CA GLY A 80 1.27 0.59 -11.25
C GLY A 80 0.67 -0.41 -12.25
N GLU A 81 1.51 -1.32 -12.73
CA GLU A 81 1.09 -2.37 -13.66
C GLU A 81 0.36 -3.53 -12.97
N HIS A 82 -0.53 -4.24 -13.65
CA HIS A 82 -1.08 -5.53 -13.21
C HIS A 82 -1.57 -5.60 -11.73
N SER A 83 -2.24 -4.54 -11.24
CA SER A 83 -2.70 -4.41 -9.85
C SER A 83 -1.60 -4.27 -8.78
N GLN A 84 -0.40 -3.87 -9.18
CA GLN A 84 0.73 -3.55 -8.30
C GLN A 84 0.31 -2.58 -7.20
N LYS A 85 0.66 -2.95 -5.96
CA LYS A 85 0.41 -2.16 -4.76
C LYS A 85 1.55 -1.15 -4.55
N PRO A 86 1.29 0.00 -3.90
CA PRO A 86 2.31 1.03 -3.73
C PRO A 86 3.42 0.57 -2.77
N ARG A 87 4.68 0.66 -3.20
CA ARG A 87 5.87 0.37 -2.38
C ARG A 87 5.98 1.23 -1.12
N GLU A 88 5.33 2.38 -1.11
CA GLU A 88 5.20 3.24 0.07
C GLU A 88 4.63 2.49 1.29
N VAL A 89 3.82 1.44 1.08
CA VAL A 89 3.31 0.61 2.19
C VAL A 89 4.45 -0.13 2.88
N HIS A 90 5.41 -0.72 2.15
CA HIS A 90 6.57 -1.38 2.73
C HIS A 90 7.42 -0.38 3.54
N HIS A 91 7.72 0.78 2.96
CA HIS A 91 8.49 1.82 3.64
C HIS A 91 7.84 2.26 4.95
N ARG A 92 6.52 2.43 4.96
CA ARG A 92 5.78 2.77 6.18
C ARG A 92 5.75 1.66 7.20
N LEU A 93 5.70 0.39 6.78
CA LEU A 93 5.80 -0.76 7.69
C LEU A 93 7.18 -0.81 8.35
N GLU A 94 8.24 -0.55 7.60
CA GLU A 94 9.61 -0.45 8.11
C GLU A 94 9.77 0.69 9.12
N GLN A 95 9.20 1.87 8.83
CA GLN A 95 9.16 2.97 9.80
C GLN A 95 8.33 2.64 11.05
N LEU A 96 7.20 1.94 10.86
CA LEU A 96 6.25 1.67 11.93
C LEU A 96 6.78 0.66 12.94
N TYR A 97 7.49 -0.38 12.47
CA TYR A 97 7.91 -1.50 13.30
C TYR A 97 9.43 -1.64 13.44
N GLY A 98 10.23 -0.81 12.75
CA GLY A 98 11.69 -0.94 12.78
C GLY A 98 12.13 -2.28 12.19
N ASP A 99 13.32 -2.75 12.56
CA ASP A 99 13.90 -4.00 12.06
C ASP A 99 13.25 -5.24 12.72
N VAL A 100 12.39 -5.92 11.97
CA VAL A 100 11.69 -7.14 12.39
C VAL A 100 11.70 -8.15 11.23
N PRO A 101 11.56 -9.46 11.49
CA PRO A 101 11.33 -10.42 10.42
C PRO A 101 10.02 -10.11 9.67
N ARG A 102 10.08 -10.05 8.35
CA ARG A 102 8.93 -9.74 7.49
C ARG A 102 8.79 -10.79 6.40
N ILE A 103 7.55 -11.06 6.02
CA ILE A 103 7.25 -11.88 4.86
C ILE A 103 6.13 -11.27 4.04
N GLU A 104 6.31 -11.21 2.72
CA GLU A 104 5.26 -10.89 1.77
C GLU A 104 4.81 -12.17 1.04
N LEU A 105 3.52 -12.46 1.15
CA LEU A 105 2.88 -13.56 0.43
C LEU A 105 2.26 -13.03 -0.87
N PHE A 106 2.26 -13.87 -1.90
CA PHE A 106 1.86 -13.53 -3.27
C PHE A 106 2.72 -12.43 -3.89
N ALA A 107 3.99 -12.36 -3.46
CA ALA A 107 4.95 -11.40 -3.97
C ALA A 107 5.20 -11.62 -5.47
N ARG A 108 5.39 -10.53 -6.20
CA ARG A 108 5.76 -10.50 -7.63
C ARG A 108 7.08 -9.76 -7.89
N GLU A 109 7.59 -9.05 -6.89
CA GLU A 109 8.80 -8.26 -6.97
C GLU A 109 9.66 -8.54 -5.75
N SER A 110 10.96 -8.28 -5.86
CA SER A 110 11.88 -8.37 -4.73
C SER A 110 11.77 -7.13 -3.84
N MET A 111 11.89 -7.34 -2.54
CA MET A 111 11.98 -6.26 -1.55
C MET A 111 13.07 -6.61 -0.53
N ASP A 112 14.06 -5.74 -0.40
CA ASP A 112 15.19 -5.96 0.51
C ASP A 112 14.71 -6.01 1.96
N GLY A 113 15.20 -6.97 2.75
CA GLY A 113 14.78 -7.16 4.14
C GLY A 113 13.42 -7.85 4.32
N TRP A 114 12.82 -8.35 3.24
CA TRP A 114 11.59 -9.14 3.26
C TRP A 114 11.85 -10.56 2.76
N HIS A 115 11.34 -11.54 3.49
CA HIS A 115 11.13 -12.86 2.90
C HIS A 115 9.96 -12.80 1.92
N LEU A 116 10.05 -13.56 0.85
CA LEU A 116 9.06 -13.57 -0.22
C LEU A 116 8.53 -14.98 -0.40
N TYR A 117 7.26 -15.05 -0.77
CA TYR A 117 6.65 -16.27 -1.26
C TYR A 117 5.56 -15.96 -2.29
N GLY A 118 5.52 -16.70 -3.40
CA GLY A 118 4.45 -16.60 -4.39
C GLY A 118 4.74 -17.38 -5.67
N ASN A 119 3.69 -17.72 -6.43
CA ASN A 119 3.84 -18.45 -7.69
C ASN A 119 4.59 -17.64 -8.77
N GLU A 120 4.53 -16.31 -8.68
CA GLU A 120 5.21 -15.37 -9.57
C GLU A 120 6.35 -14.64 -8.85
N SER A 121 6.77 -15.13 -7.67
CA SER A 121 7.81 -14.48 -6.89
C SER A 121 9.19 -14.75 -7.50
N PRO A 122 10.10 -13.75 -7.54
CA PRO A 122 11.45 -13.96 -8.04
C PRO A 122 12.26 -14.92 -7.17
N VAL A 123 11.90 -15.08 -5.89
CA VAL A 123 12.51 -16.01 -4.94
C VAL A 123 11.47 -16.42 -3.90
N ASN A 124 11.51 -17.69 -3.47
CA ASN A 124 10.72 -18.16 -2.34
C ASN A 124 11.67 -18.46 -1.16
N ASN A 125 11.54 -17.73 -0.05
CA ASN A 125 12.37 -17.91 1.15
C ASN A 125 11.79 -18.91 2.16
N ILE A 126 10.57 -19.38 1.92
CA ILE A 126 9.89 -20.36 2.77
C ILE A 126 9.31 -21.49 1.93
N GLU A 127 9.15 -22.65 2.56
CA GLU A 127 8.41 -23.78 2.02
C GLU A 127 7.24 -24.08 2.96
N PHE A 128 6.08 -24.42 2.39
CA PHE A 128 4.97 -24.92 3.20
C PHE A 128 5.24 -26.36 3.59
N ILE A 129 5.16 -26.64 4.90
CA ILE A 129 5.17 -28.00 5.40
C ILE A 129 3.82 -28.61 4.99
N ASN A 130 3.84 -29.54 4.04
CA ASN A 130 2.67 -30.30 3.61
C ASN A 130 2.22 -31.26 4.73
N GLY A 131 1.60 -30.71 5.76
CA GLY A 131 1.00 -31.43 6.88
C GLY A 131 -0.09 -30.56 7.47
N VAL A 132 -1.36 -30.89 7.17
CA VAL A 132 -2.49 -30.19 7.76
C VAL A 132 -2.67 -30.71 9.19
N ASN A 133 -2.03 -30.05 10.15
CA ASN A 133 -2.33 -30.27 11.56
C ASN A 133 -3.48 -29.35 11.94
N PHE A 134 -4.70 -29.87 11.89
CA PHE A 134 -5.85 -29.16 12.47
C PHE A 134 -5.61 -29.05 13.98
N ILE A 135 -5.60 -27.82 14.50
CA ILE A 135 -5.67 -27.58 15.94
C ILE A 135 -7.11 -27.86 16.34
N THR A 136 -7.38 -29.05 16.88
CA THR A 136 -8.66 -29.33 17.55
C THR A 136 -8.61 -28.72 18.95
N HIS A 137 -9.57 -27.86 19.25
CA HIS A 137 -9.82 -27.43 20.62
C HIS A 137 -10.86 -28.39 21.20
N ASP A 138 -10.38 -29.49 21.80
CA ASP A 138 -11.18 -30.30 22.73
C ASP A 138 -11.31 -29.58 24.08
#